data_AF-A0A2W6B6C8-F1
#
_entry.id   AF-A0A2W6B6C8-F1
#
_cell.length_a   1.000
_cell.length_b   1.000
_cell.length_c   1.000
_cell.angle_alpha   90.00
_cell.angle_beta   90.00
_cell.angle_gamma   90.00
#
_symmetry.space_group_name_H-M   'P 1'
#
loop_
_entity.id
_entity.type
_entity.pdbx_description
1 polymer ?
#
loop_
_entity_poly.entity_id
_entity_poly.type
_entity_poly.pdbx_seq_one_letter_code
_entity_poly.pdbx_strand_id
1 'polypeptide(L)'
;MPPSRDPRGDRYLAVDSAAGASVLLLDDTWTTGAHAQSAAAALRAAGAVAVGVWVVGRHFNREQTGDHGEAAQAYYRRAREIGWDWDRCCLCDDRSG
;
A
#
# COMPACT_ATOMS: atom_id res chain seq x y z
N MET A 1 -7.87 18.24 -14.45
CA MET A 1 -6.67 17.39 -14.35
C MET A 1 -6.51 16.97 -12.89
N PRO A 2 -6.55 15.68 -12.55
CA PRO A 2 -6.31 15.25 -11.18
C PRO A 2 -4.87 15.63 -10.78
N PRO A 3 -4.60 15.95 -9.50
CA PRO A 3 -3.25 16.30 -9.05
C PRO A 3 -2.27 15.15 -9.36
N SER A 4 -1.03 15.50 -9.73
CA SER A 4 0.01 14.49 -10.00
C SER A 4 0.26 13.67 -8.73
N ARG A 5 0.28 12.35 -8.88
CA ARG A 5 0.54 11.39 -7.79
C ARG A 5 2.04 11.12 -7.63
N ASP A 6 2.86 12.14 -7.89
CA ASP A 6 4.30 11.96 -8.01
C ASP A 6 4.93 11.80 -6.62
N PRO A 7 5.77 10.79 -6.39
CA PRO A 7 6.56 10.70 -5.17
C PRO A 7 7.37 11.98 -4.99
N ARG A 8 7.17 12.65 -3.85
CA ARG A 8 7.98 13.81 -3.48
C ARG A 8 9.22 13.32 -2.77
N GLY A 9 10.37 13.41 -3.44
CA GLY A 9 11.64 12.90 -2.93
C GLY A 9 12.16 13.65 -1.70
N ASP A 10 11.66 14.85 -1.44
CA ASP A 10 12.01 15.71 -0.29
C ASP A 10 11.05 15.56 0.91
N ARG A 11 10.03 14.70 0.79
CA ARG A 11 8.99 14.57 1.82
C ARG A 11 9.47 13.87 3.08
N TYR A 12 10.47 13.00 2.93
CA TYR A 12 11.06 12.23 4.02
C TYR A 12 12.56 12.42 4.01
N LEU A 13 13.14 12.48 5.21
CA LEU A 13 14.57 12.46 5.43
C LEU A 13 14.88 11.31 6.40
N ALA A 14 15.84 10.45 6.02
CA ALA A 14 16.40 9.51 6.97
C ALA A 14 17.31 10.29 7.93
N VAL A 15 17.03 10.20 9.23
CA VAL A 15 17.82 10.90 10.26
C VAL A 15 19.16 10.21 10.53
N ASP A 16 19.22 8.90 10.29
CA ASP A 16 20.42 8.09 10.41
C ASP A 16 20.83 7.50 9.06
N SER A 17 22.10 7.09 8.95
CA SER A 17 22.57 6.34 7.79
C SER A 17 21.91 4.96 7.73
N ALA A 18 21.52 4.54 6.53
CA ALA A 18 21.07 3.20 6.22
C ALA A 18 22.11 2.41 5.40
N ALA A 19 23.37 2.85 5.42
CA ALA A 19 24.44 2.28 4.58
C ALA A 19 24.55 0.76 4.77
N GLY A 20 24.37 0.01 3.69
CA GLY A 20 24.47 -1.45 3.71
C GLY A 20 23.25 -2.17 4.28
N ALA A 21 22.22 -1.44 4.75
CA ALA A 21 21.06 -2.02 5.42
C ALA A 21 19.98 -2.52 4.43
N SER A 22 19.32 -3.60 4.81
CA SER A 22 18.04 -4.03 4.23
C SER A 22 16.93 -3.55 5.14
N VAL A 23 16.09 -2.64 4.65
CA VAL A 23 15.07 -1.95 5.45
C VAL A 23 13.67 -2.41 5.06
N LEU A 24 12.82 -2.69 6.04
CA LEU A 24 11.39 -2.92 5.85
C LEU A 24 10.61 -1.69 6.32
N LEU A 25 9.96 -1.01 5.40
CA LEU A 25 9.02 0.07 5.69
C LEU A 25 7.65 -0.52 6.05
N LEU A 26 7.10 -0.10 7.19
CA LEU A 26 5.77 -0.49 7.64
C LEU A 26 4.82 0.70 7.49
N ASP A 27 3.64 0.45 6.93
CA ASP A 27 2.55 1.43 6.84
C ASP A 27 1.23 0.77 7.25
N ASP A 28 0.28 1.54 7.78
CA ASP A 28 -1.03 0.99 8.14
C ASP A 28 -1.87 0.77 6.88
N THR A 29 -1.88 1.74 5.96
CA THR A 29 -2.80 1.75 4.83
C THR A 29 -2.14 2.20 3.54
N TRP A 30 -2.19 1.34 2.51
CA TRP A 30 -1.80 1.71 1.15
C TRP A 30 -2.96 2.31 0.37
N THR A 31 -2.82 3.56 -0.05
CA THR A 31 -3.74 4.26 -0.97
C THR A 31 -3.15 4.33 -2.39
N THR A 32 -2.50 5.44 -2.74
CA THR A 32 -1.74 5.59 -3.99
C THR A 32 -0.33 5.02 -3.89
N GLY A 33 0.21 4.92 -2.67
CA GLY A 33 1.60 4.51 -2.42
C GLY A 33 2.62 5.64 -2.47
N ALA A 34 2.22 6.88 -2.76
CA ALA A 34 3.16 7.99 -2.93
C ALA A 34 4.02 8.23 -1.68
N HIS A 35 3.45 8.09 -0.48
CA HIS A 35 4.19 8.21 0.77
C HIS A 35 5.23 7.10 0.95
N ALA A 36 4.82 5.83 0.78
CA ALA A 36 5.73 4.70 0.87
C ALA A 36 6.87 4.78 -0.16
N GLN A 37 6.58 5.22 -1.38
CA GLN A 37 7.59 5.43 -2.42
C GLN A 37 8.56 6.56 -2.08
N SER A 38 8.06 7.70 -1.58
CA SER A 38 8.90 8.81 -1.09
C SER A 38 9.81 8.37 0.06
N ALA A 39 9.28 7.63 1.04
CA ALA A 39 10.06 7.13 2.17
C ALA A 39 11.13 6.11 1.72
N ALA A 40 10.78 5.21 0.80
CA ALA A 40 11.73 4.27 0.24
C ALA A 40 12.86 4.97 -0.54
N ALA A 41 12.54 6.05 -1.26
CA ALA A 41 13.54 6.88 -1.94
C ALA A 41 14.50 7.54 -0.95
N ALA A 42 13.99 8.07 0.17
CA ALA A 42 14.82 8.66 1.22
C ALA A 42 15.76 7.61 1.86
N LEU A 43 15.27 6.40 2.13
CA LEU A 43 16.09 5.29 2.66
C LEU A 43 17.16 4.83 1.68
N ARG A 44 16.84 4.78 0.38
CA ARG A 44 17.81 4.51 -0.69
C ARG A 44 18.90 5.57 -0.73
N ALA A 45 18.52 6.85 -0.67
CA ALA A 45 19.47 7.96 -0.61
C ALA A 45 20.37 7.91 0.63
N ALA A 46 19.88 7.36 1.75
CA ALA A 46 20.63 7.14 2.98
C ALA A 46 21.57 5.91 2.96
N GLY A 47 21.61 5.17 1.84
CA GLY A 47 22.55 4.05 1.63
C GLY A 47 21.95 2.64 1.78
N ALA A 48 20.62 2.52 1.90
CA ALA A 48 19.97 1.21 1.99
C ALA A 48 20.19 0.37 0.73
N VAL A 49 20.63 -0.88 0.89
CA VAL A 49 20.87 -1.84 -0.21
C VAL A 49 19.60 -2.59 -0.62
N ALA A 50 18.60 -2.66 0.27
CA ALA A 50 17.26 -3.13 -0.05
C ALA A 50 16.22 -2.33 0.74
N VAL A 51 15.07 -2.06 0.11
CA VAL A 51 13.90 -1.49 0.79
C VAL A 51 12.66 -2.28 0.37
N GLY A 52 12.03 -2.95 1.32
CA GLY A 52 10.72 -3.56 1.17
C GLY A 52 9.65 -2.69 1.80
N VAL A 53 8.41 -2.77 1.30
CA VAL A 53 7.25 -2.12 1.92
C VAL A 53 6.23 -3.17 2.31
N TRP A 54 5.79 -3.14 3.55
CA TRP A 54 4.68 -3.94 4.04
C TRP A 54 3.60 -3.03 4.60
N VAL A 55 2.36 -3.32 4.22
CA VAL A 55 1.19 -2.54 4.62
C VAL A 55 0.12 -3.46 5.19
N VAL A 56 -0.56 -3.00 6.24
CA VAL A 56 -1.63 -3.80 6.88
C VAL A 56 -2.87 -3.84 6.01
N GLY A 57 -3.29 -2.71 5.44
CA GLY A 57 -4.49 -2.58 4.63
C GLY A 57 -4.24 -1.97 3.25
N ARG A 58 -5.03 -2.37 2.26
CA ARG A 58 -5.10 -1.73 0.94
C ARG A 58 -6.43 -0.99 0.82
N HIS A 59 -6.38 0.33 0.67
CA HIS A 59 -7.56 1.14 0.39
C HIS A 59 -7.69 1.37 -1.11
N PHE A 60 -8.82 0.96 -1.69
CA PHE A 60 -9.07 1.15 -3.12
C PHE A 60 -9.94 2.38 -3.36
N ASN A 61 -9.58 3.16 -4.39
CA ASN A 61 -10.45 4.24 -4.85
C ASN A 61 -11.61 3.65 -5.66
N ARG A 62 -12.84 3.86 -5.18
CA ARG A 62 -14.08 3.35 -5.81
C ARG A 62 -14.42 4.06 -7.12
N GLU A 63 -13.90 5.26 -7.35
CA GLU A 63 -14.16 6.04 -8.56
C GLU A 63 -13.09 5.83 -9.63
N GLN A 64 -12.07 5.01 -9.34
CA GLN A 64 -11.01 4.72 -10.31
C GLN A 64 -11.56 3.88 -11.46
N THR A 65 -11.19 4.27 -12.69
CA THR A 65 -11.55 3.58 -13.93
C THR A 65 -10.36 2.75 -14.47
N GLY A 66 -10.64 1.85 -15.43
CA GLY A 66 -9.68 0.89 -15.98
C GLY A 66 -9.58 -0.40 -15.16
N ASP A 67 -8.69 -1.30 -15.58
CA ASP A 67 -8.58 -2.68 -15.05
C ASP A 67 -8.40 -2.71 -13.52
N HIS A 68 -7.60 -1.79 -12.97
CA HIS A 68 -7.42 -1.66 -11.53
C HIS A 68 -8.71 -1.25 -10.79
N GLY A 69 -9.54 -0.43 -11.42
CA GLY A 69 -10.84 -0.03 -10.90
C GLY A 69 -11.84 -1.20 -10.89
N GLU A 70 -11.85 -1.99 -11.96
CA GLU A 70 -12.70 -3.17 -12.06
C GLU A 70 -12.36 -4.22 -11.00
N ALA A 71 -11.07 -4.56 -10.86
CA ALA A 71 -10.60 -5.49 -9.84
C ALA A 71 -10.94 -5.01 -8.41
N ALA A 72 -10.76 -3.71 -8.13
CA ALA A 72 -11.13 -3.11 -6.86
C ALA A 72 -12.64 -3.20 -6.58
N GLN A 73 -13.48 -2.95 -7.59
CA GLN A 73 -14.93 -3.06 -7.47
C GLN A 73 -15.39 -4.50 -7.25
N ALA A 74 -14.79 -5.47 -7.94
CA ALA A 74 -15.06 -6.89 -7.74
C ALA A 74 -14.70 -7.32 -6.30
N TYR A 75 -13.52 -6.91 -5.82
CA TYR A 75 -13.08 -7.15 -4.45
C TYR A 75 -14.07 -6.57 -3.42
N TYR A 76 -14.46 -5.31 -3.58
CA TYR A 76 -15.43 -4.67 -2.69
C TYR A 76 -16.79 -5.36 -2.69
N ARG A 77 -17.28 -5.74 -3.86
CA ARG A 77 -18.57 -6.43 -4.00
C ARG A 77 -18.54 -7.75 -3.24
N ARG A 78 -17.50 -8.56 -3.43
CA ARG A 78 -17.32 -9.83 -2.73
C ARG A 78 -17.25 -9.63 -1.22
N ALA A 79 -16.45 -8.68 -0.76
CA ALA A 79 -16.33 -8.39 0.68
C ALA A 79 -17.66 -7.96 1.30
N ARG A 80 -18.47 -7.16 0.57
CA ARG A 80 -19.81 -6.75 1.03
C ARG A 80 -20.81 -7.90 1.05
N GLU A 81 -20.74 -8.82 0.10
CA GLU A 81 -21.60 -10.00 0.04
C GLU A 81 -21.29 -11.00 1.17
N ILE A 82 -20.01 -11.20 1.49
CA ILE A 82 -19.61 -12.06 2.63
C ILE A 82 -20.04 -11.42 3.94
N GLY A 83 -19.84 -10.09 4.06
CA GLY A 83 -20.03 -9.35 5.31
C GLY A 83 -18.85 -9.56 6.25
N TRP A 84 -18.48 -8.50 6.98
CA TRP A 84 -17.51 -8.57 8.06
C TRP A 84 -18.24 -8.44 9.39
N ASP A 85 -17.83 -9.28 10.34
CA ASP A 85 -18.06 -9.06 11.77
C ASP A 85 -16.83 -9.58 12.54
N TRP A 86 -16.87 -9.51 13.87
CA TRP A 86 -15.74 -9.91 14.71
C TRP A 86 -15.39 -11.40 14.63
N ASP A 87 -16.36 -12.24 14.26
CA ASP A 87 -16.20 -13.69 14.15
C ASP A 87 -16.00 -14.12 12.68
N ARG A 88 -16.26 -13.23 11.73
CA ARG A 88 -16.26 -13.52 10.29
C ARG A 88 -15.47 -12.48 9.50
N CYS A 89 -14.34 -12.92 8.99
CA CYS A 89 -13.54 -12.17 8.02
C CYS A 89 -14.26 -12.13 6.65
N CYS A 90 -14.45 -10.91 6.11
CA CYS A 90 -15.13 -10.69 4.82
C CYS A 90 -14.32 -11.09 3.58
N LEU A 91 -13.13 -11.68 3.79
CA LEU A 91 -12.19 -12.06 2.74
C LEU A 91 -11.65 -13.48 2.92
N CYS A 92 -11.88 -14.07 4.08
CA CYS A 92 -11.42 -15.40 4.43
C CYS A 92 -12.55 -16.34 4.04
N ASP A 93 -12.45 -16.96 2.86
CA ASP A 93 -13.42 -17.94 2.41
C ASP A 93 -12.75 -19.32 2.44
N ASP A 94 -13.09 -20.12 3.44
CA ASP A 94 -12.68 -21.52 3.57
C ASP A 94 -13.42 -22.43 2.56
N ARG A 95 -14.07 -21.86 1.53
CA ARG A 95 -14.86 -22.57 0.51
C ARG A 95 -14.21 -22.63 -0.87
N SER A 96 -12.88 -22.55 -0.92
CA SER A 96 -12.11 -23.02 -2.09
C SER A 96 -11.96 -24.55 -2.08
N GLY A 97 -13.07 -25.26 -1.89
CA GLY A 97 -13.20 -26.70 -2.02
C GLY A 97 -14.16 -27.04 -3.14
#